data_AF-A0A7C0TUY0-F1
#
_entry.id   AF-A0A7C0TUY0-F1
#
_cell.length_a   1.000
_cell.length_b   1.000
_cell.length_c   1.000
_cell.angle_alpha   90.00
_cell.angle_beta   90.00
_cell.angle_gamma   90.00
#
_symmetry.space_group_name_H-M   'P 1'
#
loop_
_entity.id
_entity.type
_entity.pdbx_description
1 polymer ?
#
loop_
_entity_poly.entity_id
_entity_poly.type
_entity_poly.pdbx_seq_one_letter_code
_entity_poly.pdbx_strand_id
1 'polypeptide(L)'
;MKRLIWIMFVWLLWAIPGALWGVPTVAVAQDVPPDSPPYADYADEFRFTLLELGYGETQLDSPYDSVTYDLRIPSYWQVREGSFLDVDFSYQYLGLEEGAAEAPPYLGELVVAVDGQVQGRFQLRAARLAHTHFRVDLSPDLFRVVGRIHSIEITLDADYICRVPHEAWVTIHPTTFFSLVYDLTPLVADLADYPRPFYQRAFEPDRVLFVLPDTPTQEELTAATAVAAKLGDLASEMIISGTTATAFLESLAVGDTTGGWDEHLIVVGKPGDNELILALNE
;
A
#
# COMPACT_ATOMS: atom_id res chain seq x y z
N MET A 1 -80.31 -39.10 32.93
CA MET A 1 -80.14 -38.55 31.57
C MET A 1 -79.83 -37.07 31.67
N LYS A 2 -78.68 -36.62 31.14
CA LYS A 2 -78.42 -35.23 30.69
C LYS A 2 -77.04 -35.20 30.02
N ARG A 3 -77.01 -34.89 28.72
CA ARG A 3 -75.82 -34.38 28.03
C ARG A 3 -75.82 -32.86 28.24
N LEU A 4 -74.65 -32.24 28.38
CA LEU A 4 -74.18 -31.24 27.41
C LEU A 4 -72.70 -30.93 27.63
N ILE A 5 -72.01 -30.66 26.51
CA ILE A 5 -70.59 -30.29 26.45
C ILE A 5 -70.49 -28.77 26.55
N TRP A 6 -69.44 -28.26 27.20
CA TRP A 6 -69.02 -26.86 27.08
C TRP A 6 -67.59 -26.79 26.55
N ILE A 7 -67.41 -25.98 25.51
CA ILE A 7 -66.12 -25.52 24.98
C ILE A 7 -66.14 -24.00 25.12
N MET A 8 -65.07 -23.38 25.64
CA MET A 8 -64.90 -21.93 25.54
C MET A 8 -63.43 -21.50 25.33
N PHE A 9 -63.25 -20.70 24.28
CA PHE A 9 -62.06 -20.04 23.71
C PHE A 9 -61.90 -18.60 24.28
N VAL A 10 -60.76 -17.91 24.41
CA VAL A 10 -59.29 -18.17 24.42
C VAL A 10 -58.64 -17.01 25.25
N TRP A 11 -57.31 -16.78 25.14
CA TRP A 11 -56.59 -15.48 25.31
C TRP A 11 -56.37 -14.98 26.78
N LEU A 12 -55.23 -14.39 27.20
CA LEU A 12 -53.97 -13.93 26.54
C LEU A 12 -52.82 -13.71 27.59
N LEU A 13 -51.55 -13.86 27.19
CA LEU A 13 -50.28 -13.28 27.72
C LEU A 13 -49.83 -13.44 29.21
N TRP A 14 -48.62 -14.01 29.43
CA TRP A 14 -47.41 -13.23 29.79
C TRP A 14 -46.07 -14.02 29.70
N ALA A 15 -44.99 -13.30 29.39
CA ALA A 15 -43.55 -13.53 29.62
C ALA A 15 -42.74 -14.70 28.96
N ILE A 16 -41.61 -14.31 28.34
CA ILE A 16 -40.41 -15.09 27.97
C ILE A 16 -39.23 -14.42 28.72
N PRO A 17 -38.23 -15.13 29.27
CA PRO A 17 -36.95 -15.41 28.58
C PRO A 17 -36.52 -16.89 28.73
N GLY A 18 -35.64 -17.48 27.91
CA GLY A 18 -34.66 -16.89 26.99
C GLY A 18 -33.24 -17.23 27.44
N ALA A 19 -32.75 -18.43 27.11
CA ALA A 19 -31.43 -18.92 27.50
C ALA A 19 -30.63 -19.35 26.27
N LEU A 20 -29.96 -18.37 25.64
CA LEU A 20 -28.97 -18.60 24.59
C LEU A 20 -27.66 -19.10 25.22
N TRP A 21 -27.26 -20.33 24.91
CA TRP A 21 -25.92 -20.82 25.21
C TRP A 21 -25.00 -20.46 24.05
N GLY A 22 -24.48 -19.23 24.07
CA GLY A 22 -23.40 -18.83 23.16
C GLY A 22 -22.09 -19.49 23.61
N VAL A 23 -21.52 -20.34 22.77
CA VAL A 23 -20.12 -20.76 22.90
C VAL A 23 -19.25 -19.55 22.56
N PRO A 24 -18.25 -19.16 23.38
CA PRO A 24 -17.38 -18.06 23.02
C PRO A 24 -16.46 -18.46 21.88
N THR A 25 -16.64 -17.85 20.71
CA THR A 25 -15.66 -17.91 19.62
C THR A 25 -14.41 -17.14 20.05
N VAL A 26 -13.40 -17.85 20.54
CA VAL A 26 -12.10 -17.26 20.85
C VAL A 26 -11.29 -17.18 19.57
N ALA A 27 -11.18 -15.99 18.99
CA ALA A 27 -10.12 -15.69 18.04
C ALA A 27 -8.81 -15.56 18.84
N VAL A 28 -7.85 -16.45 18.58
CA VAL A 28 -6.50 -16.35 19.14
C VAL A 28 -5.66 -15.56 18.15
N ALA A 29 -5.40 -14.29 18.46
CA ALA A 29 -4.20 -13.64 17.92
C ALA A 29 -3.00 -14.24 18.66
N GLN A 30 -2.05 -14.83 17.93
CA GLN A 30 -0.83 -15.35 18.53
C GLN A 30 0.18 -14.21 18.68
N ASP A 31 0.62 -13.97 19.92
CA ASP A 31 1.87 -13.26 20.16
C ASP A 31 3.01 -14.08 19.54
N VAL A 32 3.77 -13.47 18.64
CA VAL A 32 4.98 -14.07 18.06
C VAL A 32 6.03 -14.22 19.18
N PRO A 33 6.72 -15.38 19.31
CA PRO A 33 7.73 -15.57 20.35
C PRO A 33 8.87 -14.54 20.25
N PRO A 34 9.41 -14.04 21.39
CA PRO A 34 10.44 -12.98 21.39
C PRO A 34 11.84 -13.44 20.93
N ASP A 35 12.04 -14.73 20.67
CA ASP A 35 13.33 -15.35 20.34
C ASP A 35 13.40 -15.79 18.86
N SER A 36 12.93 -14.96 17.93
CA SER A 36 13.33 -15.10 16.53
C SER A 36 14.84 -14.83 16.39
N PRO A 37 15.59 -15.63 15.61
CA PRO A 37 17.01 -15.34 15.38
C PRO A 37 17.13 -13.95 14.75
N PRO A 38 18.20 -13.19 15.05
CA PRO A 38 18.38 -11.87 14.44
C PRO A 38 18.35 -12.03 12.93
N TYR A 39 17.40 -11.35 12.28
CA TYR A 39 17.34 -11.27 10.83
C TYR A 39 18.73 -10.89 10.33
N ALA A 40 19.29 -11.72 9.46
CA ALA A 40 20.58 -11.43 8.87
C ALA A 40 20.49 -10.12 8.07
N ASP A 41 21.58 -9.36 8.06
CA ASP A 41 21.72 -7.98 7.55
C ASP A 41 21.63 -7.91 6.02
N TYR A 42 20.52 -8.42 5.47
CA TYR A 42 20.10 -8.32 4.08
C TYR A 42 18.93 -7.33 4.05
N ALA A 43 19.24 -6.05 3.86
CA ALA A 43 18.21 -5.09 3.51
C ALA A 43 17.74 -5.40 2.09
N ASP A 44 16.44 -5.57 1.91
CA ASP A 44 15.84 -5.81 0.60
C ASP A 44 15.79 -4.49 -0.19
N GLU A 45 15.91 -4.57 -1.52
CA GLU A 45 15.71 -3.44 -2.42
C GLU A 45 14.41 -3.65 -3.21
N PHE A 46 13.47 -2.72 -3.08
CA PHE A 46 12.24 -2.69 -3.87
C PHE A 46 12.18 -1.44 -4.73
N ARG A 47 11.76 -1.62 -6.00
CA ARG A 47 11.75 -0.57 -7.01
C ARG A 47 10.38 -0.48 -7.67
N PHE A 48 9.88 0.75 -7.79
CA PHE A 48 8.62 1.06 -8.46
C PHE A 48 8.70 2.42 -9.17
N THR A 49 8.01 2.52 -10.29
CA THR A 49 7.90 3.70 -11.16
C THR A 49 6.66 4.53 -10.82
N LEU A 50 6.66 5.80 -11.25
CA LEU A 50 5.45 6.62 -11.24
C LEU A 50 4.30 5.97 -12.03
N LEU A 51 4.60 5.27 -13.13
CA LEU A 51 3.59 4.53 -13.91
C LEU A 51 2.91 3.43 -13.09
N GLU A 52 3.66 2.68 -12.29
CA GLU A 52 3.14 1.60 -11.43
C GLU A 52 2.29 2.15 -10.27
N LEU A 53 2.56 3.38 -9.83
CA LEU A 53 1.69 4.13 -8.91
C LEU A 53 0.44 4.73 -9.61
N GLY A 54 0.29 4.57 -10.92
CA GLY A 54 -0.82 5.12 -11.71
C GLY A 54 -0.64 6.56 -12.17
N TYR A 55 0.53 7.17 -12.00
CA TYR A 55 0.83 8.51 -12.49
C TYR A 55 1.28 8.51 -13.95
N GLY A 56 0.77 9.47 -14.72
CA GLY A 56 1.17 9.72 -16.10
C GLY A 56 2.33 10.72 -16.23
N GLU A 57 2.72 10.98 -17.47
CA GLU A 57 3.62 12.09 -17.81
C GLU A 57 3.02 13.42 -17.35
N THR A 58 3.84 14.28 -16.74
CA THR A 58 3.42 15.59 -16.22
C THR A 58 4.32 16.69 -16.77
N GLN A 59 3.74 17.82 -17.17
CA GLN A 59 4.49 19.01 -17.58
C GLN A 59 4.44 20.06 -16.44
N LEU A 60 5.57 20.73 -16.23
CA LEU A 60 5.74 21.88 -15.33
C LEU A 60 6.18 23.09 -16.15
N ASP A 61 5.46 24.21 -16.05
CA ASP A 61 5.70 25.40 -16.88
C ASP A 61 6.50 26.50 -16.14
N SER A 62 7.36 27.22 -16.87
CA SER A 62 8.10 28.38 -16.35
C SER A 62 7.17 29.57 -16.05
N PRO A 63 7.47 30.44 -15.05
CA PRO A 63 8.72 30.48 -14.27
C PRO A 63 8.71 29.64 -12.99
N TYR A 64 7.54 29.25 -12.49
CA TYR A 64 7.41 28.43 -11.28
C TYR A 64 6.18 27.54 -11.39
N ASP A 65 6.37 26.24 -11.26
CA ASP A 65 5.29 25.24 -11.26
C ASP A 65 5.73 23.97 -10.51
N SER A 66 4.79 23.20 -9.96
CA SER A 66 5.08 21.99 -9.20
C SER A 66 4.05 20.88 -9.33
N VAL A 67 4.53 19.64 -9.30
CA VAL A 67 3.73 18.42 -9.20
C VAL A 67 4.00 17.77 -7.84
N THR A 68 2.95 17.19 -7.24
CA THR A 68 3.05 16.37 -6.03
C THR A 68 2.59 14.95 -6.31
N TYR A 69 3.40 13.97 -5.90
CA TYR A 69 3.06 12.56 -5.88
C TYR A 69 2.88 12.09 -4.43
N ASP A 70 1.85 11.30 -4.17
CA ASP A 70 1.59 10.73 -2.85
C ASP A 70 2.24 9.35 -2.74
N LEU A 71 3.10 9.19 -1.74
CA LEU A 71 3.75 7.92 -1.42
C LEU A 71 3.33 7.44 -0.03
N ARG A 72 2.98 6.16 0.10
CA ARG A 72 2.75 5.52 1.41
C ARG A 72 3.65 4.31 1.55
N ILE A 73 4.44 4.32 2.63
CA ILE A 73 5.30 3.20 3.01
C ILE A 73 4.46 2.16 3.78
N PRO A 74 4.61 0.86 3.48
CA PRO A 74 3.94 -0.21 4.23
C PRO A 74 4.29 -0.16 5.72
N SER A 75 3.36 -0.51 6.60
CA SER A 75 3.54 -0.32 8.05
C SER A 75 4.63 -1.21 8.65
N TYR A 76 5.01 -2.27 7.94
CA TYR A 76 6.03 -3.24 8.32
C TYR A 76 7.38 -3.01 7.63
N TRP A 77 7.57 -1.87 6.97
CA TRP A 77 8.84 -1.50 6.34
C TRP A 77 9.55 -0.42 7.16
N GLN A 78 10.82 -0.64 7.44
CA GLN A 78 11.74 0.38 7.93
C GLN A 78 12.71 0.75 6.81
N VAL A 79 12.48 1.90 6.17
CA VAL A 79 13.37 2.43 5.12
C VAL A 79 14.79 2.67 5.69
N ARG A 80 15.80 2.40 4.87
CA ARG A 80 17.23 2.41 5.21
C ARG A 80 18.01 3.36 4.30
N GLU A 81 19.23 3.70 4.71
CA GLU A 81 20.15 4.48 3.89
C GLU A 81 20.46 3.75 2.57
N GLY A 82 20.73 4.53 1.52
CA GLY A 82 20.90 4.00 0.15
C GLY A 82 19.65 4.11 -0.72
N SER A 83 18.48 4.29 -0.11
CA SER A 83 17.21 4.61 -0.80
C SER A 83 17.30 5.91 -1.60
N PHE A 84 16.67 5.96 -2.78
CA PHE A 84 16.71 7.13 -3.67
C PHE A 84 15.48 7.24 -4.57
N LEU A 85 15.21 8.46 -5.03
CA LEU A 85 14.34 8.77 -6.17
C LEU A 85 15.22 9.14 -7.36
N ASP A 86 14.97 8.55 -8.52
CA ASP A 86 15.61 8.90 -9.78
C ASP A 86 14.57 9.51 -10.72
N VAL A 87 14.69 10.82 -10.93
CA VAL A 87 13.76 11.62 -11.75
C VAL A 87 14.24 11.57 -13.20
N ASP A 88 13.48 10.91 -14.07
CA ASP A 88 13.63 10.95 -15.52
C ASP A 88 12.83 12.13 -16.06
N PHE A 89 13.52 13.14 -16.60
CA PHE A 89 12.88 14.34 -17.12
C PHE A 89 13.48 14.82 -18.45
N SER A 90 12.66 15.52 -19.22
CA SER A 90 13.10 16.35 -20.35
C SER A 90 12.88 17.82 -20.03
N TYR A 91 13.71 18.70 -20.57
CA TYR A 91 13.58 20.15 -20.40
C TYR A 91 13.74 20.84 -21.75
N GLN A 92 12.92 21.85 -22.01
CA GLN A 92 13.01 22.71 -23.18
C GLN A 92 12.91 24.17 -22.77
N TYR A 93 13.76 25.01 -23.35
CA TYR A 93 13.78 26.45 -23.22
C TYR A 93 13.77 27.10 -24.60
N LEU A 94 12.86 28.04 -24.80
CA LEU A 94 12.73 28.86 -26.00
C LEU A 94 12.83 30.33 -25.60
N GLY A 95 13.93 30.99 -25.97
CA GLY A 95 14.04 32.44 -25.85
C GLY A 95 13.17 33.13 -26.91
N LEU A 96 12.37 34.11 -26.50
CA LEU A 96 11.42 34.84 -27.36
C LEU A 96 11.96 36.21 -27.84
N GLU A 97 13.18 36.58 -27.46
CA GLU A 97 13.80 37.85 -27.85
C GLU A 97 14.57 37.71 -29.18
N GLU A 98 14.13 38.46 -30.21
CA GLU A 98 14.80 38.50 -31.52
C GLU A 98 16.23 39.05 -31.39
N GLY A 99 17.22 38.23 -31.76
CA GLY A 99 18.63 38.62 -31.76
C GLY A 99 19.39 38.32 -30.46
N ALA A 100 18.76 37.69 -29.47
CA ALA A 100 19.49 37.11 -28.33
C ALA A 100 20.45 36.01 -28.83
N ALA A 101 21.75 36.28 -28.76
CA ALA A 101 22.77 35.46 -29.41
C ALA A 101 23.07 34.12 -28.68
N GLU A 102 22.71 34.01 -27.41
CA GLU A 102 23.04 32.86 -26.57
C GLU A 102 22.01 32.75 -25.42
N ALA A 103 21.64 31.52 -25.05
CA ALA A 103 20.76 31.29 -23.89
C ALA A 103 21.52 31.62 -22.58
N PRO A 104 20.83 32.08 -21.51
CA PRO A 104 21.47 32.28 -20.22
C PRO A 104 22.20 31.02 -19.73
N PRO A 105 23.37 31.14 -19.06
CA PRO A 105 24.14 29.98 -18.58
C PRO A 105 23.47 29.23 -17.40
N TYR A 106 22.36 29.79 -16.89
CA TYR A 106 21.50 29.22 -15.87
C TYR A 106 20.06 29.59 -16.22
N LEU A 107 19.21 28.57 -16.38
CA LEU A 107 17.84 28.66 -16.87
C LEU A 107 16.79 28.31 -15.79
N GLY A 108 17.26 28.04 -14.56
CA GLY A 108 16.44 27.59 -13.44
C GLY A 108 17.02 26.32 -12.80
N GLU A 109 16.25 25.73 -11.90
CA GLU A 109 16.53 24.43 -11.30
C GLU A 109 15.26 23.60 -11.11
N LEU A 110 15.45 22.28 -11.05
CA LEU A 110 14.46 21.35 -10.52
C LEU A 110 14.77 21.08 -9.06
N VAL A 111 13.79 21.28 -8.19
CA VAL A 111 13.89 21.03 -6.75
C VAL A 111 13.02 19.82 -6.41
N VAL A 112 13.56 18.88 -5.65
CA VAL A 112 12.81 17.73 -5.12
C VAL A 112 12.70 17.87 -3.61
N ALA A 113 11.47 17.85 -3.10
CA ALA A 113 11.17 17.90 -1.68
C ALA A 113 10.29 16.73 -1.24
N VAL A 114 10.50 16.24 -0.02
CA VAL A 114 9.67 15.24 0.63
C VAL A 114 9.12 15.82 1.91
N ASP A 115 7.80 15.85 2.06
CA ASP A 115 7.11 16.50 3.19
C ASP A 115 7.55 17.95 3.44
N GLY A 116 7.83 18.69 2.35
CA GLY A 116 8.34 20.06 2.38
C GLY A 116 9.83 20.19 2.73
N GLN A 117 10.56 19.09 2.93
CA GLN A 117 12.01 19.09 3.14
C GLN A 117 12.73 18.82 1.81
N VAL A 118 13.49 19.80 1.32
CA VAL A 118 14.29 19.67 0.09
C VAL A 118 15.36 18.59 0.25
N GLN A 119 15.31 17.58 -0.62
CA GLN A 119 16.28 16.48 -0.68
C GLN A 119 17.34 16.72 -1.77
N GLY A 120 16.98 17.40 -2.86
CA GLY A 120 17.91 17.65 -3.96
C GLY A 120 17.55 18.85 -4.83
N ARG A 121 18.55 19.36 -5.55
CA ARG A 121 18.40 20.38 -6.61
C ARG A 121 19.22 20.00 -7.85
N PHE A 122 18.64 20.13 -9.04
CA PHE A 122 19.31 19.95 -10.33
C PHE A 122 19.30 21.26 -11.12
N GLN A 123 20.48 21.75 -11.51
CA GLN A 123 20.60 23.03 -12.21
C GLN A 123 20.41 22.89 -13.72
N LEU A 124 19.42 23.61 -14.25
CA LEU A 124 19.12 23.66 -15.69
C LEU A 124 20.10 24.63 -16.37
N ARG A 125 21.10 24.08 -17.06
CA ARG A 125 22.19 24.84 -17.72
C ARG A 125 22.23 24.68 -19.24
N ALA A 126 21.28 23.95 -19.82
CA ALA A 126 21.19 23.71 -21.26
C ALA A 126 19.75 23.93 -21.73
N ALA A 127 19.58 24.59 -22.88
CA ALA A 127 18.26 24.92 -23.41
C ALA A 127 17.44 23.70 -23.89
N ARG A 128 18.07 22.52 -23.96
CA ARG A 128 17.40 21.25 -24.21
C ARG A 128 18.08 20.15 -23.42
N LEU A 129 17.29 19.43 -22.63
CA LEU A 129 17.64 18.15 -22.01
C LEU A 129 16.58 17.13 -22.43
N ALA A 130 16.97 15.88 -22.66
CA ALA A 130 16.06 14.81 -23.06
C ALA A 130 16.41 13.54 -22.28
N HIS A 131 15.43 12.93 -21.62
CA HIS A 131 15.59 11.77 -20.73
C HIS A 131 16.84 11.87 -19.85
N THR A 132 16.92 12.99 -19.11
CA THR A 132 17.99 13.26 -18.17
C THR A 132 17.59 12.74 -16.80
N HIS A 133 18.48 11.95 -16.20
CA HIS A 133 18.27 11.34 -14.90
C HIS A 133 18.84 12.22 -13.80
N PHE A 134 18.01 12.57 -12.82
CA PHE A 134 18.39 13.26 -11.60
C PHE A 134 18.11 12.38 -10.38
N ARG A 135 19.17 11.75 -9.87
CA ARG A 135 19.14 10.98 -8.63
C ARG A 135 19.15 11.90 -7.41
N VAL A 136 18.23 11.62 -6.50
CA VAL A 136 18.04 12.27 -5.21
C VAL A 136 18.01 11.18 -4.13
N ASP A 137 19.06 11.10 -3.32
CA ASP A 137 19.09 10.17 -2.20
C ASP A 137 18.06 10.60 -1.14
N LEU A 138 17.32 9.64 -0.57
CA LEU A 138 16.20 9.89 0.33
C LEU A 138 16.60 9.56 1.77
N SER A 139 16.45 10.53 2.67
CA SER A 139 16.74 10.31 4.10
C SER A 139 15.71 9.36 4.75
N PRO A 140 16.14 8.28 5.43
CA PRO A 140 15.25 7.40 6.20
C PRO A 140 14.41 8.14 7.25
N ASP A 141 14.91 9.28 7.74
CA ASP A 141 14.24 10.07 8.79
C ASP A 141 12.88 10.63 8.34
N LEU A 142 12.67 10.79 7.04
CA LEU A 142 11.41 11.22 6.42
C LEU A 142 10.29 10.18 6.65
N PHE A 143 10.65 8.90 6.60
CA PHE A 143 9.72 7.77 6.59
C PHE A 143 9.48 7.13 7.97
N ARG A 144 10.02 7.73 9.04
CA ARG A 144 9.85 7.24 10.43
C ARG A 144 8.39 7.20 10.91
N VAL A 145 7.48 7.95 10.29
CA VAL A 145 6.06 8.01 10.68
C VAL A 145 5.27 6.97 9.89
N VAL A 146 5.18 5.78 10.47
CA VAL A 146 4.53 4.59 9.91
C VAL A 146 3.10 4.88 9.42
N GLY A 147 2.75 4.40 8.22
CA GLY A 147 1.38 4.42 7.68
C GLY A 147 0.84 5.78 7.25
N ARG A 148 1.66 6.84 7.31
CA ARG A 148 1.37 8.20 6.82
C ARG A 148 1.51 8.29 5.29
N ILE A 149 0.83 9.26 4.67
CA ILE A 149 1.10 9.68 3.29
C ILE A 149 2.21 10.73 3.31
N HIS A 150 3.25 10.49 2.53
CA HIS A 150 4.36 11.40 2.27
C HIS A 150 4.12 12.11 0.93
N SER A 151 4.24 13.43 0.93
CA SER A 151 4.13 14.22 -0.31
C SER A 151 5.51 14.39 -0.95
N ILE A 152 5.68 13.87 -2.16
CA ILE A 152 6.88 14.03 -2.97
C ILE A 152 6.62 15.16 -3.98
N GLU A 153 7.16 16.35 -3.72
CA GLU A 153 7.01 17.52 -4.58
C GLU A 153 8.22 17.66 -5.51
N ILE A 154 7.96 17.83 -6.81
CA ILE A 154 8.95 18.23 -7.81
C ILE A 154 8.55 19.60 -8.34
N THR A 155 9.44 20.58 -8.16
CA THR A 155 9.21 21.99 -8.50
C THR A 155 10.20 22.43 -9.58
N LEU A 156 9.71 23.07 -10.64
CA LEU A 156 10.52 23.89 -11.53
C LEU A 156 10.61 25.31 -10.93
N ASP A 157 11.82 25.78 -10.62
CA ASP A 157 12.10 27.16 -10.22
C ASP A 157 13.01 27.82 -11.26
N ALA A 158 12.44 28.69 -12.08
CA ALA A 158 13.10 29.51 -13.08
C ALA A 158 12.95 31.01 -12.80
N ASP A 159 12.69 31.42 -11.54
CA ASP A 159 12.46 32.83 -11.18
C ASP A 159 13.64 33.75 -11.54
N TYR A 160 14.85 33.18 -11.63
CA TYR A 160 16.06 33.88 -12.08
C TYR A 160 15.93 34.49 -13.49
N ILE A 161 15.17 33.85 -14.40
CA ILE A 161 14.98 34.30 -15.78
C ILE A 161 13.65 35.02 -16.04
N CYS A 162 12.87 35.35 -15.00
CA CYS A 162 11.60 36.10 -15.08
C CYS A 162 11.64 37.46 -15.82
N ARG A 163 12.83 38.01 -16.12
CA ARG A 163 13.01 39.26 -16.88
C ARG A 163 13.38 39.06 -18.35
N VAL A 164 13.70 37.84 -18.75
CA VAL A 164 13.99 37.46 -20.13
C VAL A 164 12.69 36.92 -20.73
N PRO A 165 12.18 37.43 -21.86
CA PRO A 165 11.05 36.83 -22.54
C PRO A 165 11.40 35.41 -22.99
N HIS A 166 10.74 34.41 -22.41
CA HIS A 166 10.97 33.00 -22.70
C HIS A 166 9.70 32.18 -22.53
N GLU A 167 9.72 30.98 -23.11
CA GLU A 167 8.81 29.88 -22.82
C GLU A 167 9.68 28.68 -22.47
N ALA A 168 9.49 28.08 -21.30
CA ALA A 168 10.25 26.89 -20.89
C ALA A 168 9.37 25.95 -20.08
N TRP A 169 9.65 24.66 -20.19
CA TRP A 169 8.91 23.62 -19.49
C TRP A 169 9.78 22.41 -19.20
N VAL A 170 9.47 21.74 -18.09
CA VAL A 170 9.99 20.42 -17.74
C VAL A 170 8.89 19.40 -17.97
N THR A 171 9.22 18.27 -18.57
CA THR A 171 8.37 17.08 -18.63
C THR A 171 8.94 16.03 -17.69
N ILE A 172 8.21 15.69 -16.62
CA ILE A 172 8.52 14.58 -15.73
C ILE A 172 7.93 13.31 -16.35
N HIS A 173 8.79 12.36 -16.69
CA HIS A 173 8.37 11.12 -17.35
C HIS A 173 7.92 10.07 -16.31
N PRO A 174 6.93 9.22 -16.64
CA PRO A 174 6.39 8.22 -15.72
C PRO A 174 7.36 7.05 -15.46
N THR A 175 8.50 7.03 -16.16
CA THR A 175 9.69 6.19 -15.94
C THR A 175 10.54 6.62 -14.74
N THR A 176 10.30 7.82 -14.19
CA THR A 176 10.80 8.24 -12.86
C THR A 176 10.46 7.17 -11.83
N PHE A 177 11.42 6.81 -10.98
CA PHE A 177 11.28 5.65 -10.09
C PHE A 177 11.92 5.86 -8.72
N PHE A 178 11.34 5.18 -7.73
CA PHE A 178 11.91 5.03 -6.40
C PHE A 178 12.64 3.69 -6.33
N SER A 179 13.78 3.68 -5.65
CA SER A 179 14.42 2.47 -5.11
C SER A 179 14.49 2.66 -3.61
N LEU A 180 13.81 1.77 -2.87
CA LEU A 180 13.78 1.77 -1.42
C LEU A 180 14.58 0.58 -0.92
N VAL A 181 15.59 0.85 -0.11
CA VAL A 181 16.30 -0.14 0.70
C VAL A 181 15.56 -0.22 2.04
N TYR A 182 15.17 -1.40 2.49
CA TYR A 182 14.33 -1.54 3.68
C TYR A 182 14.62 -2.82 4.49
N ASP A 183 14.34 -2.74 5.79
CA ASP A 183 14.25 -3.89 6.67
C ASP A 183 12.76 -4.17 6.96
N LEU A 184 12.40 -5.45 7.12
CA LEU A 184 11.07 -5.85 7.61
C LEU A 184 10.99 -5.70 9.14
N THR A 185 9.96 -5.01 9.63
CA THR A 185 9.67 -4.89 11.07
C THR A 185 8.55 -5.85 11.49
N PRO A 186 8.63 -6.49 12.68
CA PRO A 186 7.56 -7.34 13.18
C PRO A 186 6.23 -6.59 13.28
N LEU A 187 5.17 -7.18 12.72
CA LEU A 187 3.83 -6.62 12.81
C LEU A 187 3.25 -6.90 14.20
N VAL A 188 2.80 -5.84 14.88
CA VAL A 188 1.99 -5.97 16.10
C VAL A 188 0.54 -6.17 15.69
N ALA A 189 -0.02 -7.33 16.04
CA ALA A 189 -1.40 -7.68 15.72
C ALA A 189 -2.40 -6.99 16.68
N ASP A 190 -2.70 -5.71 16.45
CA ASP A 190 -3.79 -5.01 17.15
C ASP A 190 -5.07 -4.95 16.29
N LEU A 191 -6.15 -5.53 16.81
CA LEU A 191 -7.47 -5.48 16.16
C LEU A 191 -8.08 -4.07 16.16
N ALA A 192 -7.57 -3.13 16.95
CA ALA A 192 -7.96 -1.72 16.90
C ALA A 192 -7.53 -1.03 15.60
N ASP A 193 -6.46 -1.50 14.95
CA ASP A 193 -5.93 -0.95 13.69
C ASP A 193 -6.54 -1.59 12.42
N TYR A 194 -7.42 -2.60 12.58
CA TYR A 194 -8.09 -3.27 11.48
C TYR A 194 -8.85 -2.27 10.59
N PRO A 195 -8.63 -2.25 9.24
CA PRO A 195 -8.14 -3.37 8.42
C PRO A 195 -6.63 -3.40 8.17
N ARG A 196 -5.79 -2.55 8.81
CA ARG A 196 -4.34 -2.75 8.74
C ARG A 196 -3.97 -4.06 9.45
N PRO A 197 -2.91 -4.77 9.02
CA PRO A 197 -2.03 -4.49 7.89
C PRO A 197 -2.56 -4.96 6.53
N PHE A 198 -3.72 -5.62 6.47
CA PHE A 198 -4.29 -6.24 5.26
C PHE A 198 -4.70 -5.23 4.18
N TYR A 199 -5.05 -4.02 4.58
CA TYR A 199 -5.34 -2.91 3.67
C TYR A 199 -4.57 -1.67 4.10
N GLN A 200 -3.68 -1.21 3.24
CA GLN A 200 -2.79 -0.10 3.53
C GLN A 200 -2.75 0.96 2.45
N ARG A 201 -3.07 0.67 1.19
CA ARG A 201 -2.83 1.56 0.02
C ARG A 201 -1.39 2.06 -0.02
N ALA A 202 -0.46 1.12 0.14
CA ALA A 202 0.93 1.31 -0.23
C ALA A 202 1.10 1.03 -1.74
N PHE A 203 2.33 0.98 -2.22
CA PHE A 203 2.65 0.53 -3.59
C PHE A 203 2.61 -1.00 -3.73
N GLU A 204 2.62 -1.75 -2.62
CA GLU A 204 2.33 -3.19 -2.63
C GLU A 204 0.84 -3.44 -2.93
N PRO A 205 0.49 -4.56 -3.61
CA PRO A 205 -0.90 -4.88 -3.89
C PRO A 205 -1.74 -5.10 -2.62
N ASP A 206 -2.79 -4.30 -2.42
CA ASP A 206 -3.82 -4.53 -1.40
C ASP A 206 -4.65 -5.79 -1.76
N ARG A 207 -4.15 -6.98 -1.42
CA ARG A 207 -4.74 -8.29 -1.74
C ARG A 207 -4.81 -9.21 -0.53
N VAL A 208 -5.90 -9.95 -0.41
CA VAL A 208 -6.14 -10.89 0.69
C VAL A 208 -6.70 -12.21 0.20
N LEU A 209 -6.01 -13.30 0.58
CA LEU A 209 -6.41 -14.67 0.29
C LEU A 209 -6.95 -15.35 1.55
N PHE A 210 -8.21 -15.77 1.50
CA PHE A 210 -8.79 -16.61 2.54
C PHE A 210 -8.44 -18.08 2.29
N VAL A 211 -7.78 -18.73 3.24
CA VAL A 211 -7.45 -20.16 3.18
C VAL A 211 -8.32 -20.93 4.17
N LEU A 212 -9.26 -21.74 3.65
CA LEU A 212 -10.19 -22.55 4.43
C LEU A 212 -9.75 -24.02 4.53
N PRO A 213 -10.33 -24.83 5.44
CA PRO A 213 -10.26 -26.28 5.36
C PRO A 213 -10.74 -26.80 4.00
N ASP A 214 -10.26 -27.96 3.55
CA ASP A 214 -10.75 -28.60 2.32
C ASP A 214 -12.22 -29.03 2.41
N THR A 215 -12.71 -29.28 3.63
CA THR A 215 -14.13 -29.50 3.93
C THR A 215 -14.61 -28.51 5.00
N PRO A 216 -14.86 -27.23 4.64
CA PRO A 216 -15.15 -26.19 5.61
C PRO A 216 -16.56 -26.37 6.18
N THR A 217 -16.68 -26.18 7.49
CA THR A 217 -17.97 -26.20 8.18
C THR A 217 -18.81 -24.97 7.85
N GLN A 218 -20.11 -25.02 8.15
CA GLN A 218 -20.98 -23.85 8.01
C GLN A 218 -20.51 -22.67 8.89
N GLU A 219 -19.93 -22.95 10.06
CA GLU A 219 -19.41 -21.91 10.97
C GLU A 219 -18.18 -21.21 10.36
N GLU A 220 -17.25 -21.96 9.77
CA GLU A 220 -16.04 -21.41 9.12
C GLU A 220 -16.38 -20.62 7.86
N LEU A 221 -17.30 -21.13 7.01
CA LEU A 221 -17.82 -20.37 5.86
C LEU A 221 -18.50 -19.07 6.29
N THR A 222 -19.29 -19.10 7.38
CA THR A 222 -19.95 -17.90 7.91
C THR A 222 -18.93 -16.90 8.47
N ALA A 223 -17.90 -17.37 9.17
CA ALA A 223 -16.83 -16.53 9.70
C ALA A 223 -16.01 -15.89 8.56
N ALA A 224 -15.53 -16.68 7.60
CA ALA A 224 -14.75 -16.19 6.46
C ALA A 224 -15.52 -15.14 5.65
N THR A 225 -16.79 -15.43 5.31
CA THR A 225 -17.64 -14.49 4.55
C THR A 225 -18.00 -13.23 5.34
N ALA A 226 -18.18 -13.31 6.67
CA ALA A 226 -18.42 -12.13 7.50
C ALA A 226 -17.18 -11.23 7.60
N VAL A 227 -15.98 -11.80 7.76
CA VAL A 227 -14.72 -11.04 7.77
C VAL A 227 -14.47 -10.42 6.39
N ALA A 228 -14.59 -11.20 5.30
CA ALA A 228 -14.46 -10.71 3.93
C ALA A 228 -15.44 -9.58 3.60
N ALA A 229 -16.72 -9.71 3.99
CA ALA A 229 -17.72 -8.68 3.78
C ALA A 229 -17.40 -7.39 4.55
N LYS A 230 -16.93 -7.50 5.81
CA LYS A 230 -16.52 -6.31 6.57
C LYS A 230 -15.21 -5.70 6.07
N LEU A 231 -14.31 -6.53 5.53
CA LEU A 231 -13.07 -6.06 4.93
C LEU A 231 -13.36 -5.27 3.64
N GLY A 232 -14.20 -5.78 2.74
CA GLY A 232 -14.64 -5.05 1.54
C GLY A 232 -15.43 -3.76 1.84
N ASP A 233 -16.18 -3.71 2.95
CA ASP A 233 -16.84 -2.48 3.45
C ASP A 233 -15.84 -1.42 3.96
N LEU A 234 -14.67 -1.84 4.47
CA LEU A 234 -13.59 -0.95 4.92
C LEU A 234 -12.57 -0.62 3.82
N ALA A 235 -12.47 -1.48 2.80
CA ALA A 235 -11.41 -1.52 1.80
C ALA A 235 -11.98 -1.84 0.41
N SER A 236 -12.73 -0.89 -0.17
CA SER A 236 -13.54 -1.11 -1.38
C SER A 236 -12.78 -1.44 -2.67
N GLU A 237 -11.46 -1.25 -2.68
CA GLU A 237 -10.58 -1.48 -3.85
C GLU A 237 -9.70 -2.73 -3.67
N MET A 238 -9.75 -3.36 -2.50
CA MET A 238 -8.93 -4.51 -2.14
C MET A 238 -9.44 -5.80 -2.82
N ILE A 239 -8.53 -6.60 -3.37
CA ILE A 239 -8.88 -7.88 -3.99
C ILE A 239 -9.04 -8.93 -2.88
N ILE A 240 -10.20 -9.59 -2.84
CA ILE A 240 -10.47 -10.73 -1.95
C ILE A 240 -10.59 -12.01 -2.78
N SER A 241 -9.72 -12.96 -2.50
CA SER A 241 -9.68 -14.31 -3.09
C SER A 241 -9.93 -15.37 -2.01
N GLY A 242 -10.18 -16.62 -2.42
CA GLY A 242 -10.42 -17.72 -1.50
C GLY A 242 -9.99 -19.07 -2.08
N THR A 243 -9.37 -19.90 -1.26
CA THR A 243 -8.87 -21.24 -1.62
C THR A 243 -8.98 -22.21 -0.43
N THR A 244 -8.60 -23.47 -0.64
CA THR A 244 -8.49 -24.47 0.44
C THR A 244 -7.04 -24.74 0.81
N ALA A 245 -6.82 -25.30 2.00
CA ALA A 245 -5.50 -25.61 2.54
C ALA A 245 -4.68 -26.51 1.61
N THR A 246 -5.24 -27.62 1.12
CA THR A 246 -4.52 -28.51 0.19
C THR A 246 -4.18 -27.78 -1.11
N ALA A 247 -5.12 -27.06 -1.71
CA ALA A 247 -4.89 -26.35 -2.98
C ALA A 247 -3.80 -25.26 -2.88
N PHE A 248 -3.70 -24.59 -1.73
CA PHE A 248 -2.64 -23.61 -1.45
C PHE A 248 -1.27 -24.27 -1.23
N LEU A 249 -1.21 -25.38 -0.47
CA LEU A 249 0.03 -26.12 -0.25
C LEU A 249 0.53 -26.78 -1.55
N GLU A 250 -0.37 -27.23 -2.42
CA GLU A 250 -0.04 -27.74 -3.75
C GLU A 250 0.54 -26.66 -4.69
N SER A 251 -0.01 -25.43 -4.71
CA SER A 251 0.56 -24.36 -5.55
C SER A 251 1.96 -23.93 -5.09
N LEU A 252 2.18 -23.85 -3.77
CA LEU A 252 3.52 -23.64 -3.19
C LEU A 252 4.50 -24.75 -3.60
N ALA A 253 4.09 -26.03 -3.52
CA ALA A 253 4.94 -27.17 -3.84
C ALA A 253 5.33 -27.26 -5.34
N VAL A 254 4.48 -26.75 -6.23
CA VAL A 254 4.76 -26.67 -7.69
C VAL A 254 5.70 -25.49 -8.02
N GLY A 255 5.93 -24.58 -7.08
CA GLY A 255 6.63 -23.32 -7.33
C GLY A 255 5.80 -22.38 -8.20
N ASP A 256 4.47 -22.53 -8.20
CA ASP A 256 3.57 -21.64 -8.92
C ASP A 256 3.41 -20.33 -8.13
N THR A 257 4.32 -19.40 -8.39
CA THR A 257 4.33 -18.09 -7.75
C THR A 257 3.31 -17.12 -8.36
N THR A 258 2.49 -17.53 -9.33
CA THR A 258 1.61 -16.60 -10.08
C THR A 258 0.47 -15.97 -9.26
N GLY A 259 0.30 -16.37 -8.00
CA GLY A 259 -0.50 -15.66 -6.99
C GLY A 259 -0.01 -15.84 -5.54
N GLY A 260 1.28 -16.15 -5.34
CA GLY A 260 1.74 -16.80 -4.09
C GLY A 260 2.40 -15.94 -3.02
N TRP A 261 2.89 -14.73 -3.34
CA TRP A 261 3.77 -13.96 -2.42
C TRP A 261 3.38 -12.49 -2.22
N ASP A 262 2.45 -11.96 -3.02
CA ASP A 262 1.96 -10.57 -2.96
C ASP A 262 0.53 -10.49 -2.36
N GLU A 263 0.13 -11.48 -1.55
CA GLU A 263 -1.22 -11.55 -0.94
C GLU A 263 -1.11 -11.80 0.58
N HIS A 264 -1.86 -11.04 1.38
CA HIS A 264 -1.94 -11.28 2.82
C HIS A 264 -2.89 -12.46 3.11
N LEU A 265 -2.44 -13.44 3.89
CA LEU A 265 -3.22 -14.64 4.18
C LEU A 265 -4.17 -14.44 5.38
N ILE A 266 -5.43 -14.82 5.23
CA ILE A 266 -6.38 -15.02 6.34
C ILE A 266 -6.75 -16.50 6.39
N VAL A 267 -6.09 -17.24 7.28
CA VAL A 267 -6.30 -18.68 7.44
C VAL A 267 -7.44 -18.93 8.44
N VAL A 268 -8.43 -19.74 8.05
CA VAL A 268 -9.65 -20.00 8.83
C VAL A 268 -9.70 -21.47 9.24
N GLY A 269 -10.17 -21.73 10.47
CA GLY A 269 -10.45 -23.08 10.96
C GLY A 269 -9.64 -23.43 12.21
N LYS A 270 -9.29 -24.71 12.37
CA LYS A 270 -8.52 -25.25 13.50
C LYS A 270 -7.30 -26.02 13.00
N PRO A 271 -6.22 -26.12 13.79
CA PRO A 271 -5.03 -26.90 13.39
C PRO A 271 -5.34 -28.35 12.98
N GLY A 272 -6.32 -29.00 13.61
CA GLY A 272 -6.70 -30.38 13.27
C GLY A 272 -7.47 -30.55 11.96
N ASP A 273 -8.01 -29.46 11.41
CA ASP A 273 -8.91 -29.47 10.23
C ASP A 273 -8.34 -28.62 9.06
N ASN A 274 -7.31 -27.81 9.30
CA ASN A 274 -6.61 -26.97 8.30
C ASN A 274 -5.08 -27.13 8.47
N GLU A 275 -4.47 -27.90 7.55
CA GLU A 275 -3.04 -28.24 7.61
C GLU A 275 -2.11 -27.03 7.51
N LEU A 276 -2.54 -25.92 6.87
CA LEU A 276 -1.75 -24.69 6.82
C LEU A 276 -1.57 -24.06 8.20
N ILE A 277 -2.55 -24.18 9.10
CA ILE A 277 -2.43 -23.67 10.47
C ILE A 277 -1.37 -24.45 11.26
N LEU A 278 -1.20 -25.76 10.99
CA LEU A 278 -0.09 -26.54 11.56
C LEU A 278 1.24 -26.09 10.96
N ALA A 279 1.34 -26.01 9.63
CA ALA A 279 2.57 -25.64 8.93
C ALA A 279 3.10 -24.24 9.26
N LEU A 280 2.24 -23.30 9.65
CA LEU A 280 2.62 -21.95 10.11
C LEU A 280 3.05 -21.89 11.59
N ASN A 281 2.98 -22.99 12.33
CA ASN A 281 3.21 -23.07 13.78
C ASN A 281 4.35 -24.02 14.20
N GLU A 282 5.09 -24.59 13.24
CA GLU A 282 6.29 -25.42 13.44
C GLU A 282 7.60 -24.63 13.21
#